data_AF-A0A382VJA1-F1
#
_entry.id   AF-A0A382VJA1-F1
#
_cell.length_a   1.000
_cell.length_b   1.000
_cell.length_c   1.000
_cell.angle_alpha   90.00
_cell.angle_beta   90.00
_cell.angle_gamma   90.00
#
_symmetry.space_group_name_H-M   'P 1'
#
loop_
_entity.id
_entity.type
_entity.pdbx_description
1 polymer ?
#
loop_
_entity_poly.entity_id
_entity_poly.type
_entity_poly.pdbx_seq_one_letter_code
_entity_poly.pdbx_strand_id
1 'polypeptide(L)'
;MGFNVMRIDVSCFIALWLLVHCGESSQVQQTPMDLPGQSEDDRARVRDALAARLPDDAAPVENQVFRYLAGEPKSMDMNTRLYGAGGSEFLFERLCMFGLDGELLPGAAERWESSEDGKTWTFYIRPEARWSDGRPVTAHDFEYTFRRFLHPDAGNVYAFLYYDIKGAKAYNQRVIMDVDSVGVHALNDHTFVIETEQSCAFLPYI
;
A
#
# COMPACT_ATOMS: atom_id res chain seq x y z
N MET A 1 -3.73 31.10 -49.24
CA MET A 1 -3.57 29.64 -49.19
C MET A 1 -4.31 29.15 -47.96
N GLY A 2 -5.49 28.57 -48.17
CA GLY A 2 -6.34 28.01 -47.12
C GLY A 2 -6.65 26.54 -47.42
N PHE A 3 -7.35 25.93 -46.46
CA PHE A 3 -7.86 24.55 -46.36
C PHE A 3 -6.92 23.49 -45.75
N ASN A 4 -7.29 22.97 -44.58
CA ASN A 4 -8.22 21.83 -44.55
C ASN A 4 -8.96 21.67 -43.21
N VAL A 5 -10.22 21.27 -43.33
CA VAL A 5 -11.16 20.86 -42.27
C VAL A 5 -11.37 19.35 -42.45
N MET A 6 -11.57 18.60 -41.36
CA MET A 6 -12.46 17.44 -41.43
C MET A 6 -13.34 17.40 -40.17
N ARG A 7 -14.63 17.70 -40.39
CA ARG A 7 -15.75 17.43 -39.50
C ARG A 7 -16.15 15.96 -39.69
N ILE A 8 -16.52 15.28 -38.61
CA ILE A 8 -17.25 14.01 -38.66
C ILE A 8 -18.71 14.32 -38.39
N ASP A 9 -19.54 13.81 -39.30
CA ASP A 9 -20.96 14.11 -39.47
C ASP A 9 -21.82 13.33 -38.46
N VAL A 10 -22.84 14.01 -37.95
CA VAL A 10 -23.89 13.50 -37.09
C VAL A 10 -25.12 13.43 -37.96
N SER A 11 -25.65 12.22 -38.23
CA SER A 11 -27.08 11.88 -38.41
C SER A 11 -27.28 10.75 -39.41
N CYS A 12 -27.74 9.59 -38.92
CA CYS A 12 -28.73 8.80 -39.63
C CYS A 12 -29.95 8.64 -38.71
N PHE A 13 -31.10 8.92 -39.31
CA PHE A 13 -32.40 9.19 -38.69
C PHE A 13 -33.14 7.93 -38.20
N ILE A 14 -33.72 8.06 -37.01
CA ILE A 14 -35.12 7.78 -36.61
C ILE A 14 -35.84 6.59 -37.28
N ALA A 15 -36.17 5.58 -36.45
CA ALA A 15 -37.49 4.96 -36.48
C ALA A 15 -37.84 4.41 -35.07
N LEU A 16 -38.68 5.17 -34.38
CA LEU A 16 -39.37 4.79 -33.16
C LEU A 16 -40.62 3.98 -33.53
N TRP A 17 -40.76 2.73 -33.06
CA TRP A 17 -42.06 2.10 -32.80
C TRP A 17 -41.94 1.11 -31.64
N LEU A 18 -42.81 1.32 -30.63
CA LEU A 18 -43.02 0.50 -29.45
C LEU A 18 -43.63 -0.85 -29.83
N LEU A 19 -43.03 -1.95 -29.38
CA LEU A 19 -43.73 -3.17 -28.97
C LEU A 19 -42.94 -3.78 -27.81
N VAL A 20 -43.49 -3.63 -26.60
CA VAL A 20 -43.06 -4.40 -25.42
C VAL A 20 -43.46 -5.84 -25.69
N HIS A 21 -42.49 -6.67 -26.06
CA HIS A 21 -42.64 -8.12 -26.07
C HIS A 21 -42.13 -8.65 -24.72
N CYS A 22 -43.03 -9.16 -23.90
CA CYS A 22 -42.67 -10.02 -22.78
C CYS A 22 -42.34 -11.38 -23.38
N GLY A 23 -41.07 -11.77 -23.40
CA GLY A 23 -40.61 -13.04 -23.97
C GLY A 23 -39.20 -13.36 -23.48
N GLU A 24 -39.13 -14.38 -22.62
CA GLU A 24 -37.98 -15.16 -22.14
C GLU A 24 -36.56 -14.57 -22.23
N SER A 25 -35.94 -14.45 -21.06
CA SER A 25 -34.51 -14.27 -20.87
C SER A 25 -33.71 -15.33 -21.64
N SER A 26 -33.15 -14.96 -22.78
CA SER A 26 -32.06 -15.72 -23.39
C SER A 26 -30.86 -15.66 -22.44
N GLN A 27 -30.62 -16.76 -21.74
CA GLN A 27 -29.41 -17.01 -20.97
C GLN A 27 -28.21 -16.71 -21.88
N VAL A 28 -27.37 -15.76 -21.48
CA VAL A 28 -26.04 -15.61 -22.08
C VAL A 28 -25.29 -16.88 -21.73
N GLN A 29 -25.17 -17.78 -22.70
CA GLN A 29 -24.37 -18.98 -22.56
C GLN A 29 -22.91 -18.53 -22.48
N GLN A 30 -22.39 -18.43 -21.26
CA GLN A 30 -20.95 -18.30 -21.03
C GLN A 30 -20.32 -19.60 -21.53
N THR A 31 -19.80 -19.59 -22.75
CA THR A 31 -18.91 -20.67 -23.19
C THR A 31 -17.64 -20.56 -22.33
N PRO A 32 -17.30 -21.59 -21.53
CA PRO A 32 -16.04 -21.58 -20.81
C PRO A 32 -14.91 -21.50 -21.83
N MET A 33 -14.08 -20.47 -21.73
CA MET A 33 -12.85 -20.41 -22.49
C MET A 33 -11.88 -21.39 -21.83
N ASP A 34 -11.74 -22.59 -22.41
CA ASP A 34 -10.77 -23.58 -21.99
C ASP A 34 -9.36 -23.00 -22.21
N LEU A 35 -8.78 -22.45 -21.15
CA LEU A 35 -7.39 -22.03 -21.11
C LEU A 35 -6.55 -23.15 -20.50
N PRO A 36 -5.34 -23.39 -21.01
CA PRO A 36 -4.50 -24.50 -20.59
C PRO A 36 -4.26 -24.46 -19.08
N GLY A 37 -4.55 -25.60 -18.42
CA GLY A 37 -4.46 -25.75 -16.98
C GLY A 37 -3.02 -25.61 -16.48
N GLN A 38 -2.84 -24.75 -15.48
CA GLN A 38 -1.62 -24.67 -14.69
C GLN A 38 -1.44 -25.95 -13.86
N SER A 39 -0.18 -26.36 -13.66
CA SER A 39 0.15 -27.49 -12.82
C SER A 39 -0.17 -27.18 -11.34
N GLU A 40 -0.52 -28.19 -10.53
CA GLU A 40 -0.76 -28.02 -9.09
C GLU A 40 0.43 -27.39 -8.33
N ASP A 41 1.67 -27.55 -8.84
CA ASP A 41 2.89 -26.99 -8.26
C ASP A 41 2.96 -25.45 -8.39
N ASP A 42 2.44 -24.88 -9.48
CA ASP A 42 2.44 -23.42 -9.68
C ASP A 42 1.46 -22.71 -8.73
N ARG A 43 0.32 -23.35 -8.44
CA ARG A 43 -0.70 -22.83 -7.50
C ARG A 43 -0.25 -22.89 -6.04
N ALA A 44 0.62 -23.83 -5.69
CA ALA A 44 1.14 -23.99 -4.33
C ALA A 44 2.26 -22.97 -3.99
N ARG A 45 2.93 -22.43 -5.02
CA ARG A 45 4.06 -21.48 -4.85
C ARG A 45 3.61 -20.03 -4.70
N VAL A 46 2.49 -19.65 -5.30
CA VAL A 46 1.97 -18.28 -5.21
C VAL A 46 1.09 -18.17 -3.98
N ARG A 47 1.70 -17.69 -2.89
CA ARG A 47 0.95 -17.23 -1.73
C ARG A 47 0.72 -15.73 -1.88
N ASP A 48 -0.42 -15.24 -1.40
CA ASP A 48 -0.65 -13.79 -1.36
C ASP A 48 0.30 -13.12 -0.34
N ALA A 49 0.20 -11.79 -0.19
CA ALA A 49 0.99 -11.04 0.77
C ALA A 49 0.80 -11.49 2.24
N LEU A 50 -0.26 -12.25 2.53
CA LEU A 50 -0.60 -12.82 3.83
C LEU A 50 -0.27 -14.31 3.92
N ALA A 51 0.52 -14.83 2.97
CA ALA A 51 0.85 -16.24 2.86
C ALA A 51 -0.38 -17.17 2.64
N ALA A 52 -1.54 -16.63 2.26
CA ALA A 52 -2.74 -17.42 2.01
C ALA A 52 -2.69 -18.09 0.63
N ARG A 53 -3.30 -19.28 0.56
CA ARG A 53 -3.54 -19.99 -0.70
C ARG A 53 -4.54 -19.18 -1.53
N LEU A 54 -4.25 -19.02 -2.82
CA LEU A 54 -5.21 -18.45 -3.77
C LEU A 54 -6.53 -19.27 -3.78
N PRO A 55 -7.69 -18.62 -3.97
CA PRO A 55 -8.96 -19.33 -4.05
C PRO A 55 -8.99 -20.30 -5.23
N ASP A 56 -9.82 -21.34 -5.14
CA ASP A 56 -9.84 -22.45 -6.12
C ASP A 56 -10.23 -22.00 -7.54
N ASP A 57 -10.98 -20.90 -7.64
CA ASP A 57 -11.43 -20.26 -8.87
C ASP A 57 -10.51 -19.13 -9.35
N ALA A 58 -9.35 -18.93 -8.73
CA ALA A 58 -8.38 -17.93 -9.16
C ALA A 58 -7.96 -18.16 -10.62
N ALA A 59 -7.97 -17.09 -11.41
CA ALA A 59 -7.45 -17.12 -12.76
C ALA A 59 -5.96 -17.55 -12.77
N PRO A 60 -5.46 -18.18 -13.85
CA PRO A 60 -4.03 -18.45 -14.02
C PRO A 60 -3.20 -17.19 -13.77
N VAL A 61 -2.04 -17.34 -13.12
CA VAL A 61 -1.13 -16.24 -12.72
C VAL A 61 -0.84 -15.28 -13.87
N GLU A 62 -0.59 -15.78 -15.07
CA GLU A 62 -0.35 -14.98 -16.28
C GLU A 62 -1.52 -14.08 -16.69
N ASN A 63 -2.73 -14.38 -16.19
CA ASN A 63 -3.95 -13.63 -16.44
C ASN A 63 -4.39 -12.76 -15.25
N GLN A 64 -3.65 -12.78 -14.14
CA GLN A 64 -3.93 -11.95 -12.95
C GLN A 64 -3.42 -10.51 -13.15
N VAL A 65 -3.98 -9.83 -14.14
CA VAL A 65 -3.59 -8.46 -14.50
C VAL A 65 -4.58 -7.47 -13.90
N PHE A 66 -4.14 -6.74 -12.88
CA PHE A 66 -4.88 -5.59 -12.35
C PHE A 66 -4.48 -4.32 -13.10
N ARG A 67 -5.42 -3.69 -13.81
CA ARG A 67 -5.20 -2.40 -14.48
C ARG A 67 -5.67 -1.27 -13.59
N TYR A 68 -4.72 -0.57 -12.98
CA TYR A 68 -4.97 0.59 -12.15
C TYR A 68 -4.73 1.88 -12.94
N LEU A 69 -5.73 2.76 -12.99
CA LEU A 69 -5.60 4.09 -13.57
C LEU A 69 -5.11 5.06 -12.49
N ALA A 70 -3.82 5.38 -12.53
CA ALA A 70 -3.22 6.40 -11.68
C ALA A 70 -3.07 7.72 -12.45
N GLY A 71 -3.15 8.85 -11.75
CA GLY A 71 -2.62 10.12 -12.26
C GLY A 71 -1.09 10.05 -12.37
N GLU A 72 -0.49 10.92 -13.19
CA GLU A 72 0.96 11.01 -13.28
C GLU A 72 1.58 11.34 -11.92
N PRO A 73 2.46 10.48 -11.37
CA PRO A 73 3.07 10.73 -10.07
C PRO A 73 3.99 11.95 -10.13
N LYS A 74 3.96 12.76 -9.07
CA LYS A 74 4.86 13.91 -8.87
C LYS A 74 6.18 13.51 -8.24
N SER A 75 6.26 12.34 -7.62
CA SER A 75 7.47 11.75 -7.04
C SER A 75 7.22 10.26 -6.81
N MET A 76 8.24 9.41 -6.91
CA MET A 76 8.16 8.01 -6.47
C MET A 76 8.53 7.85 -4.98
N ASP A 77 9.03 8.91 -4.37
CA ASP A 77 9.37 8.93 -2.96
C ASP A 77 8.17 9.34 -2.11
N MET A 78 7.53 8.34 -1.51
CA MET A 78 6.38 8.48 -0.62
C MET A 78 6.65 9.46 0.54
N ASN A 79 7.92 9.61 0.97
CA ASN A 79 8.25 10.47 2.10
C ASN A 79 8.07 11.96 1.81
N THR A 80 8.20 12.36 0.56
CA THR A 80 8.13 13.78 0.17
C THR A 80 6.76 14.16 -0.38
N ARG A 81 6.01 13.20 -0.93
CA ARG A 81 4.75 13.44 -1.66
C ARG A 81 3.73 12.31 -1.46
N LEU A 82 3.28 12.07 -0.23
CA LEU A 82 2.30 11.03 0.12
C LEU A 82 1.12 10.90 -0.88
N TYR A 83 0.39 11.98 -1.17
CA TYR A 83 -0.74 11.97 -2.13
C TYR A 83 -0.34 12.29 -3.58
N GLY A 84 0.94 12.54 -3.82
CA GLY A 84 1.48 12.82 -5.15
C GLY A 84 2.22 11.62 -5.75
N ALA A 85 2.21 10.47 -5.08
CA ALA A 85 3.10 9.37 -5.43
C ALA A 85 2.53 8.32 -6.40
N GLY A 86 1.24 8.43 -6.73
CA GLY A 86 0.56 7.76 -7.86
C GLY A 86 1.05 6.35 -8.18
N GLY A 87 0.56 5.35 -7.44
CA GLY A 87 0.88 3.94 -7.65
C GLY A 87 2.16 3.47 -6.94
N SER A 88 2.98 4.39 -6.41
CA SER A 88 4.17 4.02 -5.62
C SER A 88 3.80 3.32 -4.31
N GLU A 89 2.58 3.53 -3.80
CA GLU A 89 2.05 2.84 -2.63
C GLU A 89 2.04 1.32 -2.77
N PHE A 90 1.98 0.78 -3.99
CA PHE A 90 2.06 -0.67 -4.24
C PHE A 90 3.49 -1.21 -4.23
N LEU A 91 4.50 -0.35 -4.19
CA LEU A 91 5.92 -0.74 -4.23
C LEU A 91 6.52 -0.95 -2.84
N PHE A 92 5.84 -0.50 -1.79
CA PHE A 92 6.33 -0.52 -0.42
C PHE A 92 5.34 -1.23 0.50
N GLU A 93 5.86 -1.81 1.57
CA GLU A 93 5.06 -2.46 2.60
C GLU A 93 5.18 -1.69 3.93
N ARG A 94 4.08 -1.61 4.67
CA ARG A 94 4.00 -0.96 5.99
C ARG A 94 4.41 -1.94 7.09
N LEU A 95 4.63 -1.45 8.31
CA LEU A 95 4.83 -2.32 9.49
C LEU A 95 3.62 -3.23 9.70
N CYS A 96 2.42 -2.67 9.66
CA CYS A 96 1.13 -3.36 9.72
C CYS A 96 0.27 -3.02 8.51
N MET A 97 -0.59 -3.94 8.10
CA MET A 97 -1.52 -3.80 6.99
C MET A 97 -2.96 -3.73 7.49
N PHE A 98 -3.86 -3.23 6.65
CA PHE A 98 -5.29 -3.24 6.93
C PHE A 98 -5.93 -4.46 6.27
N GLY A 99 -6.66 -5.24 7.06
CA GLY A 99 -7.57 -6.24 6.54
C GLY A 99 -8.87 -5.63 6.04
N LEU A 100 -9.74 -6.49 5.49
CA LEU A 100 -10.99 -6.05 4.86
C LEU A 100 -11.99 -5.50 5.87
N ASP A 101 -11.93 -5.96 7.13
CA ASP A 101 -12.83 -5.56 8.20
C ASP A 101 -12.23 -4.42 9.06
N GLY A 102 -11.10 -3.84 8.62
CA GLY A 102 -10.39 -2.77 9.33
C GLY A 102 -9.54 -3.27 10.50
N GLU A 103 -9.40 -4.58 10.65
CA GLU A 103 -8.44 -5.21 11.53
C GLU A 103 -7.01 -4.99 11.05
N LEU A 104 -6.07 -4.94 11.98
CA LEU A 104 -4.65 -4.89 11.62
C LEU A 104 -4.14 -6.30 11.34
N LEU A 105 -3.49 -6.44 10.20
CA LEU A 105 -2.80 -7.64 9.76
C LEU A 105 -1.28 -7.44 9.82
N PRO A 106 -0.50 -8.52 9.96
CA PRO A 106 0.94 -8.47 9.76
C PRO A 106 1.31 -7.82 8.42
N GLY A 107 2.25 -6.89 8.47
CA GLY A 107 2.96 -6.36 7.30
C GLY A 107 4.42 -6.76 7.44
N ALA A 108 5.34 -5.84 7.18
CA ALA A 108 6.76 -6.07 7.42
C ALA A 108 7.08 -6.50 8.86
N ALA A 109 6.24 -6.13 9.83
CA ALA A 109 6.24 -6.73 11.16
C ALA A 109 5.27 -7.93 11.24
N GLU A 110 5.75 -9.08 11.72
CA GLU A 110 4.93 -10.28 11.93
C GLU A 110 3.98 -10.14 13.13
N ARG A 111 4.38 -9.35 14.12
CA ARG A 111 3.61 -9.04 15.33
C ARG A 111 4.12 -7.76 15.98
N TRP A 112 3.33 -7.24 16.90
CA TRP A 112 3.66 -6.07 17.71
C TRP A 112 3.01 -6.15 19.08
N GLU A 113 3.54 -5.40 20.03
CA GLU A 113 3.03 -5.32 21.40
C GLU A 113 3.20 -3.91 21.97
N SER A 114 2.27 -3.51 22.83
CA SER A 114 2.34 -2.26 23.58
C SER A 114 2.75 -2.50 25.03
N SER A 115 3.49 -1.56 25.61
CA SER A 115 3.69 -1.48 27.06
C SER A 115 2.37 -1.29 27.81
N GLU A 116 2.36 -1.57 29.12
CA GLU A 116 1.17 -1.42 29.96
C GLU A 116 0.61 0.02 29.99
N ASP A 117 1.48 1.02 29.85
CA ASP A 117 1.09 2.44 29.79
C ASP A 117 0.71 2.90 28.36
N GLY A 118 0.86 2.03 27.36
CA GLY A 118 0.58 2.29 25.95
C GLY A 118 1.49 3.34 25.31
N LYS A 119 2.67 3.59 25.89
CA LYS A 119 3.64 4.58 25.40
C LYS A 119 4.81 4.00 24.63
N THR A 120 5.01 2.70 24.70
CA THR A 120 6.08 2.01 23.98
C THR A 120 5.46 0.91 23.13
N TRP A 121 5.78 0.91 21.85
CA TRP A 121 5.37 -0.12 20.90
C TRP A 121 6.59 -0.84 20.36
N THR A 122 6.59 -2.17 20.45
CA THR A 122 7.65 -3.02 19.91
C THR A 122 7.11 -3.79 18.72
N PHE A 123 7.76 -3.65 17.58
CA PHE A 123 7.47 -4.32 16.32
C PHE A 123 8.56 -5.35 16.02
N TYR A 124 8.13 -6.55 15.63
CA TYR A 124 9.03 -7.66 15.32
C TYR A 124 9.07 -7.87 13.81
N ILE A 125 10.20 -7.55 13.18
CA ILE A 125 10.35 -7.55 11.71
C ILE A 125 10.52 -8.99 11.19
N ARG A 126 9.78 -9.33 10.14
CA ARG A 126 9.83 -10.64 9.48
C ARG A 126 11.25 -10.98 9.01
N PRO A 127 11.84 -12.11 9.44
CA PRO A 127 13.23 -12.46 9.08
C PRO A 127 13.42 -12.76 7.58
N GLU A 128 12.35 -13.11 6.87
CA GLU A 128 12.32 -13.35 5.43
C GLU A 128 12.05 -12.10 4.59
N ALA A 129 11.74 -10.95 5.20
CA ALA A 129 11.50 -9.71 4.46
C ALA A 129 12.73 -9.29 3.65
N ARG A 130 12.54 -9.04 2.36
CA ARG A 130 13.61 -8.63 1.43
C ARG A 130 13.20 -7.41 0.64
N TRP A 131 14.17 -6.53 0.43
CA TRP A 131 14.10 -5.52 -0.63
C TRP A 131 14.10 -6.22 -2.00
N SER A 132 13.63 -5.51 -3.03
CA SER A 132 13.57 -6.05 -4.40
C SER A 132 14.95 -6.41 -4.99
N ASP A 133 16.03 -5.87 -4.43
CA ASP A 133 17.41 -6.20 -4.76
C ASP A 133 17.94 -7.45 -4.01
N GLY A 134 17.12 -8.07 -3.16
CA GLY A 134 17.45 -9.25 -2.37
C GLY A 134 18.12 -8.95 -1.03
N ARG A 135 18.40 -7.70 -0.67
CA ARG A 135 18.92 -7.36 0.67
C ARG A 135 17.85 -7.61 1.74
N PRO A 136 18.23 -8.05 2.96
CA PRO A 136 17.30 -8.13 4.07
C PRO A 136 16.71 -6.77 4.42
N VAL A 137 15.42 -6.73 4.70
CA VAL A 137 14.77 -5.59 5.36
C VAL A 137 15.00 -5.75 6.86
N THR A 138 15.43 -4.68 7.52
CA THR A 138 15.76 -4.69 8.97
C THR A 138 15.04 -3.57 9.71
N ALA A 139 15.00 -3.66 11.05
CA ALA A 139 14.50 -2.59 11.91
C ALA A 139 15.21 -1.25 11.66
N HIS A 140 16.48 -1.27 11.25
CA HIS A 140 17.26 -0.08 10.93
C HIS A 140 16.71 0.68 9.71
N ASP A 141 16.09 -0.02 8.75
CA ASP A 141 15.45 0.63 7.60
C ASP A 141 14.22 1.45 8.04
N PHE A 142 13.47 0.94 9.02
CA PHE A 142 12.34 1.66 9.61
C PHE A 142 12.81 2.84 10.45
N GLU A 143 13.79 2.66 11.33
CA GLU A 143 14.40 3.75 12.10
C GLU A 143 14.87 4.89 11.18
N TYR A 144 15.61 4.56 10.12
CA TYR A 144 16.03 5.54 9.12
C TYR A 144 14.84 6.26 8.47
N THR A 145 13.81 5.50 8.07
CA THR A 145 12.63 6.04 7.38
C THR A 145 11.86 7.02 8.26
N PHE A 146 11.58 6.68 9.53
CA PHE A 146 10.91 7.59 10.46
C PHE A 146 11.74 8.84 10.76
N ARG A 147 13.04 8.70 10.98
CA ARG A 147 13.96 9.85 11.17
C ARG A 147 13.95 10.76 9.94
N ARG A 148 13.97 10.17 8.73
CA ARG A 148 13.89 10.91 7.47
C ARG A 148 12.55 11.62 7.31
N PHE A 149 11.43 10.96 7.62
CA PHE A 149 10.10 11.57 7.58
C PHE A 149 10.00 12.81 8.46
N LEU A 150 10.68 12.80 9.60
CA LEU A 150 10.66 13.86 10.60
C LEU A 150 11.74 14.92 10.39
N HIS A 151 12.74 14.67 9.54
CA HIS A 151 13.84 15.62 9.33
C HIS A 151 13.32 16.96 8.76
N PRO A 152 13.66 18.11 9.37
CA PRO A 152 13.15 19.42 8.95
C PRO A 152 13.42 19.78 7.48
N ASP A 153 14.51 19.28 6.92
CA ASP A 153 14.90 19.49 5.52
C ASP A 153 14.39 18.40 4.54
N ALA A 154 13.66 17.38 5.03
CA ALA A 154 13.14 16.32 4.15
C ALA A 154 12.02 16.80 3.23
N GLY A 155 11.41 17.96 3.49
CA GLY A 155 10.31 18.48 2.68
C GLY A 155 8.99 17.70 2.81
N ASN A 156 8.87 16.87 3.85
CA ASN A 156 7.65 16.14 4.15
C ASN A 156 6.60 17.07 4.81
N VAL A 157 5.60 17.47 4.04
CA VAL A 157 4.48 18.29 4.54
C VAL A 157 3.52 17.54 5.47
N TYR A 158 3.69 16.21 5.60
CA TYR A 158 2.88 15.32 6.45
C TYR A 158 3.61 14.83 7.71
N ALA A 159 4.77 15.42 8.06
CA ALA A 159 5.52 15.04 9.26
C ALA A 159 4.68 15.13 10.55
N PHE A 160 3.67 16.01 10.56
CA PHE A 160 2.76 16.20 11.70
C PHE A 160 1.96 14.96 12.07
N LEU A 161 1.78 14.00 11.16
CA LEU A 161 1.10 12.72 11.44
C LEU A 161 1.86 11.86 12.47
N TYR A 162 3.16 12.14 12.66
CA TYR A 162 4.06 11.37 13.51
C TYR A 162 4.46 12.13 14.79
N TYR A 163 3.79 13.24 15.12
CA TYR A 163 4.16 14.09 16.26
C TYR A 163 3.87 13.50 17.64
N ASP A 164 3.07 12.44 17.72
CA ASP A 164 2.86 11.70 18.98
C ASP A 164 4.10 10.88 19.38
N ILE A 165 4.99 10.60 18.43
CA ILE A 165 6.31 10.02 18.70
C ILE A 165 7.11 11.00 19.56
N LYS A 166 7.72 10.47 20.61
CA LYS A 166 8.54 11.22 21.55
C LYS A 166 9.61 12.03 20.82
N GLY A 167 9.70 13.32 21.14
CA GLY A 167 10.66 14.24 20.52
C GLY A 167 10.40 14.61 19.05
N ALA A 168 9.50 13.94 18.33
CA ALA A 168 9.33 14.09 16.87
C ALA A 168 8.93 15.51 16.46
N LYS A 169 7.97 16.11 17.15
CA LYS A 169 7.52 17.49 16.88
C LYS A 169 8.64 18.50 17.11
N ALA A 170 9.34 18.39 18.23
CA ALA A 170 10.43 19.29 18.58
C ALA A 170 11.58 19.18 17.57
N TYR A 171 11.88 17.96 17.12
CA TYR A 171 12.88 17.70 16.09
C TYR A 171 12.50 18.32 14.75
N ASN A 172 11.28 18.04 14.25
CA ASN A 172 10.81 18.58 12.98
C ASN A 172 10.74 20.11 12.97
N GLN A 173 10.40 20.72 14.10
CA GLN A 173 10.32 22.17 14.28
C GLN A 173 11.66 22.85 14.59
N ARG A 174 12.78 22.11 14.54
CA ARG A 174 14.14 22.60 14.84
C ARG A 174 14.32 23.14 16.26
N VAL A 175 13.48 22.72 17.20
CA VAL A 175 13.63 23.05 18.63
C VAL A 175 14.75 22.21 19.23
N ILE A 176 14.85 20.95 18.79
CA ILE A 176 15.98 20.06 19.04
C ILE A 176 16.49 19.58 17.67
N MET A 177 17.80 19.35 17.55
CA MET A 177 18.42 18.90 16.30
C MET A 177 19.17 17.56 16.46
N ASP A 178 19.18 17.02 17.67
CA ASP A 178 19.69 15.68 17.91
C ASP A 178 18.65 14.65 17.45
N VAL A 179 18.97 13.89 16.41
CA VAL A 179 18.06 12.88 15.85
C VAL A 179 17.83 11.72 16.83
N ASP A 180 18.78 11.44 17.72
CA ASP A 180 18.68 10.35 18.69
C ASP A 180 17.70 10.67 19.83
N SER A 181 17.23 11.92 19.91
CA SER A 181 16.14 12.32 20.80
C SER A 181 14.74 11.96 20.29
N VAL A 182 14.62 11.51 19.03
CA VAL A 182 13.37 11.02 18.46
C VAL A 182 13.19 9.56 18.87
N GLY A 183 12.03 9.23 19.46
CA GLY A 183 11.72 7.92 20.02
C GLY A 183 11.45 6.83 18.98
N VAL A 184 12.37 6.62 18.04
CA VAL A 184 12.32 5.52 17.05
C VAL A 184 13.68 4.83 17.05
N HIS A 185 13.69 3.56 17.45
CA HIS A 185 14.93 2.83 17.73
C HIS A 185 14.91 1.42 17.18
N ALA A 186 15.93 1.05 16.41
CA ALA A 186 16.21 -0.33 16.09
C ALA A 186 17.09 -0.93 17.19
N LEU A 187 16.54 -1.83 18.00
CA LEU A 187 17.32 -2.50 19.06
C LEU A 187 18.26 -3.57 18.50
N ASN A 188 17.89 -4.15 17.35
CA ASN A 188 18.63 -5.08 16.53
C ASN A 188 17.91 -5.21 15.17
N ASP A 189 18.44 -6.00 14.24
CA ASP A 189 17.89 -6.19 12.89
C ASP A 189 16.40 -6.56 12.83
N HIS A 190 15.84 -7.18 13.89
CA HIS A 190 14.47 -7.70 13.90
C HIS A 190 13.57 -7.06 14.97
N THR A 191 14.04 -6.05 15.70
CA THR A 191 13.25 -5.42 16.77
C THR A 191 13.28 -3.91 16.62
N PHE A 192 12.14 -3.35 16.21
CA PHE A 192 11.95 -1.91 16.08
C PHE A 192 11.02 -1.40 17.18
N VAL A 193 11.41 -0.32 17.85
CA VAL A 193 10.67 0.26 18.99
C VAL A 193 10.31 1.71 18.66
N ILE A 194 9.06 2.07 18.97
CA ILE A 194 8.58 3.45 18.93
C ILE A 194 8.11 3.85 20.34
N GLU A 195 8.64 4.96 20.85
CA GLU A 195 8.21 5.61 22.09
C GLU A 195 7.35 6.84 21.77
N THR A 196 6.27 7.05 22.52
CA THR A 196 5.36 8.19 22.38
C THR A 196 5.32 9.05 23.64
N GLU A 197 4.99 10.34 23.47
CA GLU A 197 4.85 11.28 24.61
C GLU A 197 3.69 10.87 25.56
N GLN A 198 2.62 10.34 24.96
CA GLN A 198 1.39 9.93 25.63
C GLN A 198 0.95 8.56 25.15
N SER A 199 -0.02 7.97 25.84
CA SER A 199 -0.60 6.69 25.42
C SER A 199 -1.17 6.84 24.00
N CYS A 200 -0.72 6.00 23.07
CA CYS A 200 -1.04 6.09 21.65
C CYS A 200 -1.56 4.74 21.14
N ALA A 201 -2.83 4.45 21.41
CA ALA A 201 -3.45 3.16 21.07
C ALA A 201 -3.53 2.90 19.55
N PHE A 202 -3.52 3.95 18.74
CA PHE A 202 -3.64 3.86 17.28
C PHE A 202 -2.30 3.74 16.56
N LEU A 203 -1.17 3.68 17.27
CA LEU A 203 0.16 3.72 16.64
C LEU A 203 0.44 2.60 15.63
N PRO A 204 -0.02 1.35 15.81
CA PRO A 204 0.13 0.33 14.77
C PRO A 204 -0.60 0.64 13.44
N TYR A 205 -1.48 1.65 13.42
CA TYR A 205 -2.21 2.06 12.22
C TYR A 205 -1.48 3.10 11.37
N ILE A 206 -0.47 3.80 11.90
CA ILE A 206 0.22 4.91 11.22
C ILE A 206 1.45 4.46 10.42
#